data_AF-A0ABC8M2S7-F1
#
_entry.id   AF-A0ABC8M2S7-F1
#
_cell.length_a   1.000
_cell.length_b   1.000
_cell.length_c   1.000
_cell.angle_alpha   90.00
_cell.angle_beta   90.00
_cell.angle_gamma   90.00
#
_symmetry.space_group_name_H-M   'P 1'
#
loop_
_entity.id
_entity.type
_entity.pdbx_description
1 polymer ?
#
loop_
_entity_poly.entity_id
_entity_poly.type
_entity_poly.pdbx_seq_one_letter_code
_entity_poly.pdbx_strand_id
1 'polypeptide(L)'
;MLIMCRDQTRAIEERHLVELNKVRLEAELDFLHECESLFSMYHEKKKTEFELALAESKLEDVRVPPIDWFKLVELHISVVSTDHDVIMR
;
A
#
# COMPACT_ATOMS: atom_id res chain seq x y z
N MET A 1 18.46 -3.89 10.61
CA MET A 1 18.07 -4.32 9.25
C MET A 1 16.65 -4.92 9.23
N LEU A 2 16.36 -5.97 10.01
CA LEU A 2 15.05 -6.65 10.02
C LEU A 2 13.85 -5.74 10.33
N ILE A 3 13.99 -4.78 11.25
CA ILE A 3 12.89 -3.86 11.62
C ILE A 3 12.52 -2.95 10.44
N MET A 4 13.49 -2.35 9.77
CA MET A 4 13.25 -1.49 8.59
C MET A 4 12.58 -2.27 7.46
N CYS A 5 13.05 -3.48 7.15
CA CYS A 5 12.44 -4.33 6.13
C CYS A 5 11.01 -4.74 6.49
N ARG A 6 10.74 -5.01 7.78
CA ARG A 6 9.40 -5.33 8.28
C ARG A 6 8.45 -4.14 8.14
N ASP A 7 8.88 -2.96 8.56
CA ASP A 7 8.05 -1.75 8.51
C ASP A 7 7.78 -1.35 7.05
N GLN A 8 8.76 -1.55 6.15
CA GLN A 8 8.62 -1.40 4.71
C GLN A 8 7.56 -2.36 4.14
N THR A 9 7.66 -3.64 4.49
CA THR A 9 6.73 -4.69 4.01
C THR A 9 5.31 -4.38 4.46
N ARG A 10 5.13 -4.00 5.73
CA ARG A 10 3.84 -3.63 6.28
C ARG A 10 3.22 -2.43 5.57
N ALA A 11 4.01 -1.38 5.28
CA ALA A 11 3.50 -0.22 4.55
C ALA A 11 3.07 -0.59 3.11
N ILE A 12 3.79 -1.49 2.45
CA ILE A 12 3.43 -2.02 1.12
C ILE A 12 2.13 -2.81 1.19
N GLU A 13 1.98 -3.70 2.17
CA GLU A 13 0.76 -4.49 2.38
C GLU A 13 -0.45 -3.59 2.65
N GLU A 14 -0.30 -2.59 3.54
CA GLU A 14 -1.37 -1.63 3.84
C GLU A 14 -1.78 -0.84 2.61
N ARG A 15 -0.82 -0.39 1.78
CA ARG A 15 -1.12 0.29 0.52
C ARG A 15 -1.85 -0.63 -0.46
N HIS A 16 -1.36 -1.86 -0.61
CA HIS A 16 -1.94 -2.83 -1.54
C HIS A 16 -3.41 -3.16 -1.21
N LEU A 17 -3.75 -3.26 0.08
CA LEU A 17 -5.13 -3.45 0.51
C LEU A 17 -6.06 -2.29 0.10
N VAL A 18 -5.56 -1.05 0.18
CA VAL A 18 -6.31 0.13 -0.25
C VAL A 18 -6.48 0.13 -1.77
N GLU A 19 -5.44 -0.22 -2.53
CA GLU A 19 -5.50 -0.34 -4.00
C GLU A 19 -6.52 -1.39 -4.45
N LEU A 20 -6.55 -2.56 -3.79
CA LEU A 20 -7.54 -3.60 -4.08
C LEU A 20 -8.97 -3.13 -3.83
N ASN A 21 -9.20 -2.38 -2.75
CA ASN A 21 -10.54 -1.84 -2.48
C ASN A 21 -10.94 -0.78 -3.50
N LYS A 22 -10.01 0.07 -3.97
CA LYS A 22 -10.26 1.00 -5.06
C LYS A 22 -10.69 0.26 -6.33
N VAL A 23 -9.92 -0.73 -6.78
CA VAL A 23 -10.24 -1.51 -7.99
C VAL A 23 -11.60 -2.19 -7.89
N ARG A 24 -11.94 -2.72 -6.70
CA ARG A 24 -13.27 -3.30 -6.45
C ARG A 24 -14.38 -2.27 -6.63
N LEU A 25 -14.22 -1.08 -6.08
CA LEU A 25 -15.20 0.00 -6.17
C LEU A 25 -15.34 0.54 -7.60
N GLU A 26 -14.25 0.64 -8.36
CA GLU A 26 -14.28 0.99 -9.78
C GLU A 26 -15.12 -0.02 -10.58
N ALA A 27 -14.86 -1.33 -10.40
CA ALA A 27 -15.62 -2.37 -11.08
C ALA A 27 -17.11 -2.39 -10.68
N GLU A 28 -17.42 -2.12 -9.41
CA GLU A 28 -18.80 -2.00 -8.93
C GLU A 28 -19.50 -0.78 -9.56
N LEU A 29 -18.79 0.33 -9.71
CA LEU A 29 -19.29 1.54 -10.35
C LEU A 29 -19.59 1.32 -11.84
N ASP A 30 -18.69 0.64 -12.55
CA ASP A 30 -18.87 0.29 -13.97
C ASP A 30 -20.12 -0.58 -14.15
N PHE A 31 -20.29 -1.61 -13.31
CA PHE A 31 -21.48 -2.46 -13.31
C PHE A 31 -22.77 -1.66 -13.02
N LEU A 32 -22.73 -0.77 -12.02
CA LEU A 32 -23.87 0.08 -11.69
C LEU A 32 -24.21 1.04 -12.84
N HIS A 33 -23.22 1.53 -13.58
CA HIS A 33 -23.44 2.39 -14.74
C HIS A 33 -24.13 1.64 -15.88
N GLU A 34 -23.74 0.39 -16.14
CA GLU A 34 -24.43 -0.47 -17.11
C GLU A 34 -25.88 -0.75 -16.67
N CYS A 35 -26.08 -1.04 -15.38
CA CYS A 35 -27.39 -1.36 -14.82
C CYS A 35 -28.31 -0.14 -14.65
N GLU A 36 -27.79 1.08 -14.49
CA GLU A 36 -28.59 2.31 -14.36
C GLU A 36 -29.49 2.56 -15.59
N SER A 37 -29.06 2.07 -16.76
CA SER A 37 -29.88 2.08 -17.97
C SER A 37 -31.10 1.14 -17.91
N LEU A 38 -31.05 0.12 -17.05
CA LEU A 38 -32.05 -0.94 -16.91
C LEU A 38 -32.91 -0.76 -15.64
N PHE A 39 -32.35 -0.18 -14.58
CA PHE A 39 -32.97 -0.02 -13.27
C PHE A 39 -32.60 1.33 -12.65
N SER A 40 -33.49 1.94 -11.88
CA SER A 40 -33.20 3.18 -11.14
C SER A 40 -32.28 2.90 -9.93
N MET A 41 -30.97 2.82 -10.17
CA MET A 41 -29.92 2.52 -9.17
C MET A 41 -29.13 3.76 -8.70
N TYR A 42 -29.70 4.96 -8.87
CA TYR A 42 -29.04 6.23 -8.56
C TYR A 42 -28.42 6.29 -7.15
N HIS A 43 -29.12 5.73 -6.15
CA HIS A 43 -28.65 5.78 -4.77
C HIS A 43 -27.46 4.84 -4.51
N GLU A 44 -27.48 3.60 -5.05
CA GLU A 44 -26.31 2.71 -4.98
C GLU A 44 -25.11 3.33 -5.69
N LYS A 45 -25.30 3.86 -6.90
CA LYS A 45 -24.23 4.50 -7.67
C LYS A 45 -23.57 5.63 -6.90
N LYS A 46 -24.37 6.56 -6.38
CA LYS A 46 -23.85 7.72 -5.62
C LYS A 46 -23.11 7.30 -4.34
N LYS A 47 -23.54 6.21 -3.70
CA LYS A 47 -22.83 5.63 -2.55
C LYS A 47 -21.47 5.09 -2.97
N THR A 48 -21.41 4.33 -4.06
CA THR A 48 -20.16 3.75 -4.58
C THR A 48 -19.18 4.83 -5.07
N GLU A 49 -19.66 5.91 -5.69
CA GLU A 49 -18.84 7.10 -6.03
C GLU A 49 -18.19 7.73 -4.80
N PHE A 50 -18.95 7.90 -3.72
CA PHE A 50 -18.42 8.44 -2.47
C PHE A 50 -17.39 7.49 -1.84
N GLU A 51 -17.66 6.19 -1.82
CA GLU A 51 -16.73 5.18 -1.31
C GLU A 51 -15.44 5.15 -2.13
N LEU A 52 -15.52 5.31 -3.45
CA LEU A 52 -14.36 5.39 -4.34
C LEU A 52 -13.51 6.61 -4.02
N ALA A 53 -14.12 7.80 -3.91
CA ALA A 53 -13.40 9.03 -3.54
C ALA A 53 -12.71 8.89 -2.17
N LEU A 54 -13.35 8.23 -1.20
CA LEU A 54 -12.75 7.94 0.10
C LEU A 54 -11.57 6.97 -0.01
N ALA A 55 -11.66 5.95 -0.87
CA ALA A 55 -10.56 5.00 -1.10
C ALA A 55 -9.36 5.69 -1.76
N GLU A 56 -9.60 6.60 -2.72
CA GLU A 56 -8.55 7.40 -3.36
C GLU A 56 -7.84 8.33 -2.38
N SER A 57 -8.60 9.04 -1.53
CA SER A 57 -8.03 9.87 -0.47
C SER A 57 -7.17 9.04 0.50
N LYS A 58 -7.63 7.84 0.88
CA LYS A 58 -6.85 6.94 1.74
C LYS A 58 -5.58 6.45 1.06
N LEU A 59 -5.59 6.24 -0.26
CA LEU A 59 -4.41 5.81 -1.00
C LEU A 59 -3.33 6.90 -0.98
N GLU A 60 -3.74 8.17 -1.04
CA GLU A 60 -2.85 9.32 -0.93
C GLU A 60 -2.24 9.44 0.48
N ASP A 61 -3.03 9.10 1.52
CA ASP A 61 -2.57 9.08 2.91
C ASP A 61 -1.63 7.90 3.22
N VAL A 62 -1.82 6.73 2.59
CA VAL A 62 -0.96 5.55 2.77
C VAL A 62 0.31 5.68 1.92
N ARG A 63 1.21 6.54 2.38
CA ARG A 63 2.53 6.72 1.76
C ARG A 63 3.47 5.59 2.19
N VAL A 64 3.90 4.77 1.23
CA VAL A 64 5.04 3.87 1.44
C VAL A 64 6.31 4.71 1.51
N PRO A 65 7.02 4.75 2.65
CA PRO A 65 8.26 5.51 2.76
C PRO A 65 9.31 4.93 1.80
N PRO A 66 10.12 5.77 1.14
CA PRO A 66 11.17 5.28 0.25
C PRO A 66 12.20 4.45 1.03
N ILE A 67 12.66 3.34 0.44
CA ILE A 67 13.76 2.55 0.99
C ILE A 67 15.02 3.42 1.00
N ASP A 68 15.59 3.63 2.19
CA ASP A 68 16.91 4.25 2.34
C ASP A 68 17.99 3.20 2.13
N TRP A 69 18.40 3.04 0.87
CA TRP A 69 19.42 2.06 0.45
C TRP A 69 20.77 2.30 1.12
N PHE A 70 21.12 3.54 1.45
CA PHE A 70 22.38 3.88 2.12
C PHE A 70 22.39 3.38 3.56
N LYS A 71 21.29 3.58 4.31
CA LYS A 71 21.15 3.01 5.66
C LYS A 71 21.17 1.48 5.67
N LEU A 72 20.62 0.84 4.64
CA LEU A 72 20.69 -0.63 4.50
C LEU A 72 22.13 -1.13 4.30
N VAL A 73 22.92 -0.43 3.49
CA VAL A 73 24.33 -0.75 3.23
C VAL A 73 25.20 -0.50 4.46
N GLU A 74 25.03 0.63 5.17
CA GLU A 74 25.77 0.92 6.40
C GLU A 74 25.52 -0.12 7.50
N LEU A 75 24.27 -0.57 7.67
CA LEU A 75 23.90 -1.65 8.58
C LEU A 75 24.52 -3.00 8.17
N HIS A 76 24.72 -3.26 6.88
CA HIS A 76 25.37 -4.48 6.41
C HIS A 76 26.87 -4.46 6.67
N ILE A 77 27.53 -3.33 6.40
CA ILE A 77 28.97 -3.14 6.64
C ILE A 77 29.30 -3.26 8.12
N SER A 78 28.47 -2.69 9.00
CA SER A 78 28.70 -2.75 10.45
C SER A 78 28.55 -4.17 11.03
N VAL A 79 27.63 -5.00 10.52
CA VAL A 79 27.50 -6.41 10.92
C VAL A 79 28.69 -7.24 10.43
N VAL A 80 29.14 -7.03 9.19
CA VAL A 80 30.29 -7.76 8.62
C VAL A 80 31.60 -7.37 9.30
N SER A 81 31.73 -6.11 9.75
CA SER A 81 32.88 -5.64 10.52
C SER A 81 32.96 -6.29 11.90
N THR A 82 31.82 -6.45 12.59
CA THR A 82 31.80 -7.09 13.92
C THR A 82 32.15 -8.58 13.86
N ASP A 83 31.86 -9.26 12.75
CA ASP A 83 32.21 -10.68 12.58
C ASP A 83 33.71 -10.88 12.30
N HIS A 84 34.36 -9.94 11.61
CA HIS A 84 35.82 -10.00 11.39
C HIS A 84 36.63 -9.75 12.67
N ASP A 85 36.15 -8.89 13.57
CA ASP A 85 36.84 -8.58 14.82
C ASP A 85 36.70 -9.68 15.89
N VAL A 86 35.74 -10.60 15.74
CA VAL A 86 35.56 -11.76 16.63
C VAL A 86 36.43 -12.96 16.21
N ILE A 87 36.80 -13.07 14.93
CA ILE A 87 37.61 -14.19 14.41
C ILE A 87 39.12 -14.00 14.65
N MET A 88 39.56 -12.78 15.00
CA MET A 88 40.98 -12.42 15.20
C MET A 88 41.40 -12.32 16.70
N ARG A 89 40.62 -12.87 17.64
CA ARG A 89 41.00 -12.96 19.07
C ARG A 89 41.14 -14.40 19.55
#